data_AF-A0AAE1HYD4-F1
#
_entry.id   AF-A0AAE1HYD4-F1
#
_cell.length_a   1.000
_cell.length_b   1.000
_cell.length_c   1.000
_cell.angle_alpha   90.00
_cell.angle_beta   90.00
_cell.angle_gamma   90.00
#
_symmetry.space_group_name_H-M   'P 1'
#
loop_
_entity.id
_entity.type
_entity.pdbx_description
1 polymer ?
#
loop_
_entity_poly.entity_id
_entity_poly.type
_entity_poly.pdbx_seq_one_letter_code
_entity_poly.pdbx_strand_id
1 'polypeptide(L)' 'MKPFRLPQLLSHTDHIFNYRISRARRTIENAFGILSARWRVLRRTFIGKEATARAIIQACVVLHNYLILNQENVPGER' A
#
# COMPACT_ATOMS: atom_id res chain seq x y z
N MET A 1 7.76 6.09 11.48
CA MET A 1 8.06 5.77 12.89
C MET A 1 8.98 4.58 12.99
N LYS A 2 9.90 4.62 13.94
CA LYS A 2 10.91 3.57 14.15
C LYS A 2 10.40 2.59 15.22
N PRO A 3 10.33 1.27 14.94
CA PRO A 3 9.99 0.29 15.98
C PRO A 3 11.08 0.25 17.05
N PHE A 4 10.71 -0.11 18.28
CA PHE A 4 11.68 -0.34 19.35
C PHE A 4 12.55 -1.55 19.01
N ARG A 5 13.84 -1.44 19.29
CA ARG A 5 14.87 -2.46 19.01
C ARG A 5 15.13 -3.27 20.28
N LEU A 6 15.54 -4.53 20.10
CA LEU A 6 15.84 -5.54 21.16
C LEU A 6 14.58 -6.16 21.81
N PRO A 7 14.03 -7.23 21.21
CA PRO A 7 12.81 -7.90 21.69
C PRO A 7 12.86 -8.32 23.16
N GLN A 8 14.02 -8.77 23.65
CA GLN A 8 14.23 -9.22 25.03
C GLN A 8 14.21 -8.12 26.10
N LEU A 9 14.18 -6.83 25.72
CA LEU A 9 14.15 -5.68 26.64
C LEU A 9 12.88 -4.84 26.51
N LEU A 10 11.90 -5.29 25.70
CA LEU A 10 10.68 -4.53 25.43
C LEU A 10 9.67 -4.71 26.56
N SER A 11 9.06 -3.61 26.98
CA SER A 11 7.88 -3.66 27.83
C SER A 11 6.67 -4.19 27.05
N HIS A 12 5.63 -4.65 27.75
CA HIS A 12 4.37 -5.06 27.12
C HIS A 12 3.77 -3.96 26.22
N THR A 13 3.88 -2.69 26.65
CA THR A 13 3.45 -1.53 25.87
C THR A 13 4.27 -1.32 24.59
N ASP A 14 5.57 -1.60 24.62
CA ASP A 14 6.42 -1.51 23.42
C ASP A 14 6.10 -2.61 22.41
N HIS A 15 5.75 -3.81 22.89
CA HIS A 15 5.27 -4.89 22.03
C HIS A 15 3.96 -4.51 21.32
N ILE A 16 2.99 -3.93 22.04
CA ILE A 16 1.74 -3.43 21.46
C ILE A 16 2.03 -2.36 20.41
N PHE A 17 2.92 -1.40 20.70
CA PHE A 17 3.31 -0.37 19.75
C PHE A 17 3.94 -0.95 18.49
N ASN A 18 4.92 -1.84 18.63
CA ASN A 18 5.58 -2.50 17.51
C ASN A 18 4.59 -3.33 16.68
N TYR A 19 3.67 -4.04 17.32
CA TYR A 19 2.62 -4.80 16.63
C TYR A 19 1.72 -3.87 15.79
N ARG A 20 1.27 -2.74 16.35
CA ARG A 20 0.45 -1.76 15.63
C ARG A 20 1.16 -1.19 14.41
N ILE A 21 2.43 -0.83 14.55
CA ILE A 21 3.25 -0.35 13.42
C ILE A 21 3.41 -1.43 12.35
N SER A 22 3.71 -2.66 12.73
CA SER A 22 3.87 -3.78 11.79
C SER A 22 2.56 -4.08 11.05
N ARG A 23 1.42 -4.03 11.74
CA ARG A 23 0.09 -4.19 11.13
C ARG A 23 -0.22 -3.07 10.12
N ALA A 24 0.10 -1.83 10.46
CA ALA A 24 -0.06 -0.70 9.56
C ALA A 24 0.82 -0.84 8.31
N ARG A 25 2.12 -1.20 8.47
CA ARG A 25 3.03 -1.47 7.35
C ARG A 25 2.52 -2.56 6.44
N ARG A 26 2.09 -3.69 6.99
CA ARG A 26 1.53 -4.81 6.21
C ARG A 26 0.37 -4.36 5.33
N THR A 27 -0.52 -3.52 5.86
CA THR A 27 -1.66 -2.99 5.10
C THR A 27 -1.19 -2.11 3.95
N ILE A 28 -0.24 -1.21 4.21
CA ILE A 28 0.32 -0.29 3.21
C ILE A 28 1.08 -1.06 2.12
N GLU A 29 1.96 -1.99 2.51
CA GLU A 29 2.75 -2.83 1.60
C GLU A 29 1.86 -3.69 0.71
N ASN A 30 0.81 -4.30 1.27
CA ASN A 30 -0.16 -5.05 0.49
C ASN A 30 -0.87 -4.17 -0.54
N ALA A 31 -1.32 -2.96 -0.16
CA ALA A 31 -1.97 -2.04 -1.08
C ALA A 31 -1.04 -1.60 -2.23
N PHE A 32 0.22 -1.26 -1.91
CA PHE A 32 1.23 -0.95 -2.93
C PHE A 32 1.59 -2.17 -3.78
N GLY A 33 1.59 -3.37 -3.21
CA GLY A 33 1.78 -4.63 -3.94
C GLY A 33 0.70 -4.83 -5.00
N ILE A 34 -0.58 -4.63 -4.66
CA ILE A 34 -1.70 -4.72 -5.61
C ILE A 34 -1.57 -3.65 -6.70
N LEU A 35 -1.33 -2.40 -6.32
CA LEU A 35 -1.20 -1.29 -7.28
C LEU A 35 -0.01 -1.48 -8.23
N SER A 36 1.16 -1.88 -7.72
CA SER A 36 2.36 -2.10 -8.55
C SER A 36 2.25 -3.37 -9.40
N ALA A 37 1.54 -4.40 -8.94
CA ALA A 37 1.23 -5.58 -9.74
C ALA A 37 0.35 -5.21 -10.96
N ARG A 38 -0.65 -4.34 -10.77
CA ARG A 38 -1.56 -3.92 -11.85
C ARG A 38 -0.96 -2.84 -12.76
N TRP A 39 -0.26 -1.86 -12.20
CA TRP A 39 0.24 -0.69 -12.92
C TRP A 39 1.76 -0.74 -13.09
N ARG A 40 2.23 -1.10 -14.30
CA ARG A 40 3.66 -1.22 -14.63
C ARG A 40 4.47 0.07 -14.38
N VAL A 41 3.84 1.23 -14.46
CA VAL A 41 4.49 2.54 -14.22
C VAL A 41 5.05 2.65 -12.80
N LEU A 42 4.44 1.99 -11.81
CA LEU A 42 4.86 2.02 -10.41
C LEU A 42 6.03 1.07 -10.11
N ARG A 43 6.41 0.19 -11.05
CA ARG A 43 7.51 -0.79 -10.86
C ARG A 43 8.89 -0.23 -11.15
N ARG A 44 8.97 0.97 -11.74
CA ARG A 44 10.23 1.63 -12.07
C ARG A 44 10.37 2.92 -11.29
N THR A 45 11.61 3.29 -10.99
CA THR A 45 11.90 4.61 -10.45
C THR A 45 11.47 5.68 -11.46
N PHE A 46 10.75 6.68 -10.95
CA PHE A 46 10.27 7.78 -11.76
C PHE A 46 11.31 8.90 -11.75
N ILE A 47 11.75 9.33 -12.93
CA ILE A 47 12.60 10.51 -13.10
C ILE A 47 11.72 11.62 -13.66
N GLY A 48 11.32 12.56 -12.81
CA GLY A 48 10.46 13.67 -13.20
C GLY A 48 10.05 14.55 -12.02
N LYS A 49 9.15 15.51 -12.26
CA LYS A 49 8.67 16.44 -11.22
C LYS A 49 7.75 15.72 -10.24
N GLU A 50 7.81 16.12 -8.96
CA GLU A 50 6.94 15.59 -7.89
C GLU A 50 5.44 15.68 -8.25
N ALA A 51 5.04 16.79 -8.88
CA ALA A 51 3.67 17.00 -9.34
C ALA A 51 3.19 15.89 -10.28
N THR A 52 4.04 15.44 -11.21
CA THR A 52 3.71 14.35 -12.13
C THR A 52 3.60 13.02 -11.41
N ALA A 53 4.52 12.72 -10.48
CA ALA A 53 4.45 11.50 -9.68
C ALA A 53 3.14 11.45 -8.86
N ARG A 54 2.75 12.57 -8.25
CA ARG A 54 1.49 12.70 -7.50
C ARG A 54 0.27 12.44 -8.40
N ALA A 55 0.23 13.04 -9.59
CA ALA A 55 -0.84 12.83 -10.55
C ALA A 55 -0.94 11.37 -11.01
N ILE A 56 0.19 10.71 -11.27
CA ILE A 56 0.23 9.29 -11.65
C ILE A 56 -0.36 8.41 -10.53
N ILE A 57 0.05 8.64 -9.27
CA ILE A 57 -0.46 7.87 -8.13
C ILE A 57 -1.98 8.06 -7.98
N GLN A 58 -2.46 9.31 -8.05
CA GLN A 58 -3.89 9.62 -7.96
C GLN A 58 -4.68 8.94 -9.09
N ALA A 59 -4.19 9.01 -10.32
CA ALA A 59 -4.81 8.34 -11.47
C ALA A 59 -4.87 6.82 -11.28
N CYS A 60 -3.79 6.20 -10.77
CA CYS A 60 -3.75 4.76 -10.48
C CYS A 60 -4.80 4.35 -9.43
N VAL A 61 -5.02 5.17 -8.40
CA VAL A 61 -6.03 4.90 -7.35
C VAL A 61 -7.44 5.07 -7.91
N VAL A 62 -7.72 6.16 -8.63
CA VAL A 62 -9.04 6.40 -9.23
C VAL A 62 -9.39 5.28 -10.21
N LEU A 63 -8.46 4.88 -11.07
CA LEU A 63 -8.67 3.82 -12.04
C LEU A 63 -8.81 2.45 -11.38
N HIS A 64 -8.08 2.19 -10.29
CA HIS A 64 -8.26 0.97 -9.51
C HIS A 64 -9.66 0.88 -8.91
N ASN A 65 -10.15 1.96 -8.29
CA ASN A 65 -11.50 2.01 -7.73
C ASN A 65 -12.57 1.85 -8.80
N TYR A 66 -12.40 2.52 -9.95
CA TYR A 66 -13.30 2.37 -11.10
C TYR A 66 -13.39 0.92 -11.57
N LEU A 67 -12.26 0.21 -11.65
CA LEU A 67 -12.25 -1.19 -12.07
C LEU A 67 -12.92 -2.10 -11.04
N ILE A 68 -12.72 -1.88 -9.74
CA ILE A 68 -13.42 -2.66 -8.70
C ILE A 68 -14.94 -2.48 -8.83
N LEU A 69 -15.42 -1.24 -8.92
CA LEU A 69 -16.84 -0.94 -9.04
C LEU A 69 -17.49 -1.55 -10.29
N ASN A 70 -16.74 -1.62 -11.39
CA ASN A 70 -17.26 -2.18 -12.65
C ASN A 70 -17.05 -3.69 -12.76
N GLN A 71 -16.12 -4.29 -12.01
CA GLN A 71 -15.98 -5.75 -11.95
C GLN A 71 -17.03 -6.40 -11.03
N GLU A 72 -17.57 -5.69 -10.05
CA GLU A 72 -18.76 -6.15 -9.30
C GLU A 72 -20.06 -6.11 -10.12
N ASN A 73 -20.03 -5.52 -11.33
CA ASN A 73 -21.15 -5.48 -12.28
C ASN A 73 -21.11 -6.59 -13.33
N VAL A 74 -20.17 -7.55 -13.24
CA VAL A 74 -20.18 -8.76 -14.09
C VAL A 74 -20.72 -9.93 -13.26
N PRO A 75 -21.99 -10.33 -13.46
CA PRO A 75 -22.51 -11.52 -12.81
C PRO A 75 -21.87 -12.75 -13.47
N GLY A 76 -21.01 -13.44 -12.71
CA GLY A 76 -20.54 -14.78 -13.08
C GLY A 76 -19.13 -14.80 -13.66
N GLU A 77 -18.19 -15.21 -12.82
CA GLU A 77 -17.19 -16.25 -13.09
C GLU A 77 -16.38 -16.43 -11.80
N ARG A 78 -16.93 -17.26 -10.91
CA ARG A 78 -16.19 -17.94 -9.85
C ARG A 78 -15.95 -19.36 -10.32
#